data_AF-A0A6B8MLH5-F1
#
_entry.id   AF-A0A6B8MLH5-F1
#
_cell.length_a   1.000
_cell.length_b   1.000
_cell.length_c   1.000
_cell.angle_alpha   90.00
_cell.angle_beta   90.00
_cell.angle_gamma   90.00
#
_symmetry.space_group_name_H-M   'P 1'
#
loop_
_entity.id
_entity.type
_entity.pdbx_description
1 polymer ?
#
loop_
_entity_poly.entity_id
_entity_poly.type
_entity_poly.pdbx_seq_one_letter_code
_entity_poly.pdbx_strand_id
1 'polypeptide(L)'
;MSPLCPCGSALDYSSCCQRYLTGAQLAPDPSQLMRSRYSAFVMQDADYLIKTWHPSCQAQRFRADLENGFIRTQWHGLTVFAADKGKNPDEGFVSFIARYADDNRSGAIIERSRFLKENGQWYYIDGTRPLIGRNDPCPCGSGKKFKKCCGQ
;
A
#
# COMPACT_ATOMS: atom_id res chain seq x y z
N MET A 1 -18.83 3.77 17.09
CA MET A 1 -17.40 3.40 16.93
C MET A 1 -17.17 3.09 15.46
N SER A 2 -16.16 3.68 14.85
CA SER A 2 -15.79 3.37 13.46
C SER A 2 -15.17 1.97 13.40
N PRO A 3 -15.27 1.24 12.28
CA PRO A 3 -14.53 0.00 12.11
C PRO A 3 -13.02 0.25 12.18
N LEU A 4 -12.24 -0.78 12.53
CA LEU A 4 -10.78 -0.72 12.47
C LEU A 4 -10.30 -0.38 11.05
N CYS A 5 -9.22 0.37 10.97
CA CYS A 5 -8.64 0.78 9.71
C CYS A 5 -8.07 -0.44 8.95
N PRO A 6 -8.41 -0.63 7.67
CA PRO A 6 -7.98 -1.82 6.92
C PRO A 6 -6.46 -1.89 6.75
N CYS A 7 -5.74 -0.78 6.85
CA CYS A 7 -4.28 -0.72 6.67
C CYS A 7 -3.44 -1.47 7.72
N GLY A 8 -4.05 -2.20 8.66
CA GLY A 8 -3.34 -2.99 9.66
C GLY A 8 -2.62 -2.13 10.71
N SER A 9 -3.13 -0.93 11.02
CA SER A 9 -2.59 -0.06 12.08
C SER A 9 -3.14 -0.37 13.48
N ALA A 10 -4.19 -1.20 13.57
CA ALA A 10 -4.98 -1.44 14.78
C ALA A 10 -5.69 -0.19 15.36
N LEU A 11 -5.71 0.92 14.63
CA LEU A 11 -6.48 2.12 14.97
C LEU A 11 -7.84 2.10 14.27
N ASP A 12 -8.82 2.81 14.83
CA ASP A 12 -10.09 3.09 14.15
C ASP A 12 -9.85 3.82 12.83
N TYR A 13 -10.67 3.51 11.81
CA TYR A 13 -10.56 4.12 10.48
C TYR A 13 -10.58 5.66 10.54
N SER A 14 -11.46 6.23 11.38
CA SER A 14 -11.59 7.68 11.58
C SER A 14 -10.36 8.34 12.19
N SER A 15 -9.63 7.60 13.02
CA SER A 15 -8.39 8.05 13.66
C SER A 15 -7.14 7.65 12.86
N CYS A 16 -7.29 7.00 11.71
CA CYS A 16 -6.19 6.50 10.89
C CYS A 16 -6.26 7.04 9.46
N CYS A 17 -6.76 6.25 8.50
CA CYS A 17 -6.67 6.61 7.09
C CYS A 17 -7.76 7.54 6.60
N GLN A 18 -8.91 7.65 7.29
CA GLN A 18 -10.04 8.47 6.85
C GLN A 18 -9.63 9.91 6.57
N ARG A 19 -8.89 10.55 7.49
CA ARG A 19 -8.38 11.93 7.35
C ARG A 19 -7.55 12.18 6.09
N TYR A 20 -6.89 11.14 5.56
CA TYR A 20 -6.10 11.27 4.33
C TYR A 20 -6.99 11.07 3.11
N LEU A 21 -7.86 10.05 3.14
CA LEU A 21 -8.79 9.76 2.04
C LEU A 21 -9.76 10.92 1.79
N THR A 22 -10.26 11.56 2.85
CA THR A 22 -11.13 12.74 2.73
C THR A 22 -10.38 14.02 2.35
N GLY A 23 -9.05 14.00 2.31
CA GLY A 23 -8.22 15.17 2.07
C GLY A 23 -8.13 16.16 3.23
N ALA A 24 -8.64 15.82 4.42
CA ALA A 24 -8.54 16.65 5.62
C ALA A 24 -7.09 16.85 6.08
N GLN A 25 -6.22 15.87 5.83
CA GLN A 25 -4.78 15.94 6.06
C GLN A 25 -4.01 15.30 4.92
N LEU A 26 -2.76 15.73 4.72
CA LEU A 26 -1.80 15.03 3.87
C LEU A 26 -1.12 13.92 4.67
N ALA A 27 -0.75 12.83 4.00
CA ALA A 27 0.04 11.78 4.62
C ALA A 27 1.42 12.36 5.03
N PRO A 28 1.82 12.26 6.31
CA PRO A 28 3.04 12.90 6.82
C PRO A 28 4.33 12.25 6.29
N ASP A 29 4.27 10.97 5.96
CA ASP A 29 5.42 10.16 5.54
C ASP A 29 5.00 9.08 4.52
N PRO A 30 5.98 8.47 3.82
CA PRO A 30 5.71 7.41 2.84
C PRO A 30 4.94 6.22 3.39
N SER A 31 5.19 5.82 4.64
CA SER A 31 4.52 4.66 5.26
C SER A 31 3.04 4.94 5.46
N GLN A 32 2.71 6.14 5.91
CA GLN A 32 1.33 6.56 6.10
C GLN A 32 0.61 6.73 4.76
N LEU A 33 1.31 7.20 3.72
CA LEU A 33 0.76 7.23 2.37
C LEU A 33 0.50 5.83 1.81
N MET A 34 1.43 4.89 2.01
CA MET A 34 1.23 3.51 1.58
C MET A 34 0.01 2.87 2.27
N ARG A 35 -0.13 3.11 3.58
CA ARG A 35 -1.28 2.64 4.37
C ARG A 35 -2.62 3.24 3.92
N SER A 36 -2.65 4.53 3.62
CA SER A 36 -3.88 5.17 3.12
C SER A 36 -4.20 4.71 1.70
N ARG A 37 -3.20 4.56 0.82
CA ARG A 37 -3.40 3.97 -0.53
C ARG A 37 -3.97 2.56 -0.45
N TYR A 38 -3.44 1.70 0.41
CA TYR A 38 -4.04 0.38 0.64
C TYR A 38 -5.50 0.50 1.11
N SER A 39 -5.79 1.40 2.05
CA SER A 39 -7.17 1.61 2.51
C SER A 39 -8.07 2.08 1.37
N ALA A 40 -7.59 2.92 0.46
CA ALA A 40 -8.33 3.35 -0.72
C ALA A 40 -8.61 2.19 -1.68
N PHE A 41 -7.71 1.21 -1.84
CA PHE A 41 -8.02 -0.02 -2.57
C PHE A 41 -9.15 -0.82 -1.90
N VAL A 42 -9.16 -0.94 -0.57
CA VAL A 42 -10.23 -1.64 0.18
C VAL A 42 -11.55 -0.89 0.08
N MET A 43 -11.52 0.44 0.13
CA MET A 43 -12.70 1.31 0.07
C MET A 43 -13.12 1.67 -1.37
N GLN A 44 -12.42 1.14 -2.38
CA GLN A 44 -12.68 1.40 -3.80
C GLN A 44 -12.61 2.88 -4.20
N ASP A 45 -11.71 3.64 -3.56
CA ASP A 45 -11.52 5.07 -3.77
C ASP A 45 -10.46 5.33 -4.85
N ALA A 46 -10.89 5.26 -6.11
CA ALA A 46 -10.03 5.50 -7.28
C ALA A 46 -9.49 6.93 -7.32
N ASP A 47 -10.27 7.91 -6.87
CA ASP A 47 -9.86 9.32 -6.88
C ASP A 47 -8.66 9.56 -5.97
N TYR A 48 -8.69 9.01 -4.76
CA TYR A 48 -7.54 9.07 -3.87
C TYR A 48 -6.31 8.37 -4.45
N LEU A 49 -6.47 7.18 -5.05
CA LEU A 49 -5.37 6.45 -5.66
C LEU A 49 -4.72 7.22 -6.81
N ILE A 50 -5.52 7.86 -7.66
CA ILE A 50 -5.02 8.67 -8.78
C ILE A 50 -4.36 9.94 -8.27
N LYS A 51 -5.00 10.66 -7.34
CA LYS A 51 -4.49 11.91 -6.75
C LYS A 51 -3.16 11.73 -6.02
N THR A 52 -2.90 10.53 -5.49
CA THR A 52 -1.68 10.21 -4.74
C THR A 52 -0.63 9.44 -5.54
N TRP A 53 -0.84 9.31 -6.85
CA TRP A 53 0.21 8.95 -7.79
C TRP A 53 0.96 10.20 -8.24
N HIS A 54 2.26 10.06 -8.49
CA HIS A 54 3.05 11.17 -8.98
C HIS A 54 2.51 11.64 -10.36
N PRO A 55 2.43 12.96 -10.64
CA PRO A 55 1.87 13.46 -11.89
C PRO A 55 2.50 12.87 -13.15
N SER A 56 3.81 12.57 -13.12
CA SER A 56 4.53 11.92 -14.23
C SER A 56 4.02 10.51 -14.56
N CYS A 57 3.34 9.82 -13.64
CA CYS A 57 2.73 8.52 -13.90
C CYS A 57 1.50 8.62 -14.82
N GLN A 58 0.89 9.82 -14.94
CA GLN A 58 -0.36 10.06 -15.67
C GLN A 58 -1.45 9.06 -15.26
N ALA A 59 -1.63 8.88 -13.95
CA ALA A 59 -2.42 7.81 -13.35
C ALA A 59 -3.90 7.75 -13.81
N GLN A 60 -4.44 8.88 -14.26
CA GLN A 60 -5.81 8.96 -14.77
C GLN A 60 -6.09 7.92 -15.86
N ARG A 61 -5.10 7.56 -16.68
CA ARG A 61 -5.24 6.56 -17.75
C ARG A 61 -5.58 5.15 -17.25
N PHE A 62 -5.29 4.85 -15.98
CA PHE A 62 -5.50 3.54 -15.36
C PHE A 62 -6.81 3.47 -14.55
N ARG A 63 -7.66 4.51 -14.59
CA ARG A 63 -8.89 4.55 -13.78
C ARG A 63 -9.80 3.35 -14.04
N ALA A 64 -10.05 3.03 -15.31
CA ALA A 64 -10.90 1.90 -15.68
C ALA A 64 -10.33 0.57 -15.16
N ASP A 65 -9.00 0.38 -15.23
CA ASP A 65 -8.33 -0.82 -14.71
C ASP A 65 -8.44 -0.92 -13.18
N LEU A 66 -8.30 0.21 -12.46
CA LEU A 66 -8.50 0.26 -11.00
C LEU A 66 -9.91 -0.15 -10.62
N GLU A 67 -10.92 0.45 -11.26
CA GLU A 67 -12.33 0.19 -10.99
C GLU A 67 -12.72 -1.25 -11.27
N ASN A 68 -12.25 -1.80 -12.40
CA ASN A 68 -12.43 -3.22 -12.72
C ASN A 68 -11.76 -4.13 -11.68
N GLY A 69 -10.58 -3.74 -11.20
CA GLY A 69 -9.84 -4.46 -10.17
C GLY A 69 -10.57 -4.51 -8.83
N PHE A 70 -11.27 -3.43 -8.45
CA PHE A 70 -12.01 -3.34 -7.19
C PHE A 70 -13.12 -4.39 -7.07
N ILE A 71 -13.79 -4.70 -8.17
CA ILE A 71 -14.90 -5.66 -8.20
C ILE A 71 -14.39 -7.08 -7.95
N ARG A 72 -13.17 -7.38 -8.42
CA ARG A 72 -12.62 -8.74 -8.48
C ARG A 72 -11.67 -9.08 -7.35
N THR A 73 -11.20 -8.07 -6.60
CA THR A 73 -10.13 -8.24 -5.61
C THR A 73 -10.66 -7.99 -4.21
N GLN A 74 -10.66 -9.04 -3.40
CA GLN A 74 -10.87 -8.92 -1.96
C GLN A 74 -9.53 -8.77 -1.25
N TRP A 75 -9.35 -7.66 -0.53
CA TRP A 75 -8.14 -7.42 0.27
C TRP A 75 -8.30 -7.96 1.69
N HIS A 76 -7.29 -8.70 2.18
CA HIS A 76 -7.33 -9.38 3.49
C HIS A 76 -6.40 -8.80 4.55
N GLY A 77 -5.40 -8.03 4.15
CA GLY A 77 -4.58 -7.29 5.11
C GLY A 77 -3.32 -6.71 4.50
N LEU A 78 -2.75 -5.73 5.21
CA LEU A 78 -1.49 -5.08 4.90
C LEU A 78 -0.48 -5.31 6.04
N THR A 79 0.74 -5.70 5.68
CA THR A 79 1.89 -5.72 6.58
C THR A 79 2.97 -4.83 6.01
N VAL A 80 3.25 -3.69 6.64
CA VAL A 80 4.44 -2.87 6.34
C VAL A 80 5.59 -3.39 7.20
N PHE A 81 6.68 -3.85 6.58
CA PHE A 81 7.81 -4.47 7.29
C PHE A 81 9.12 -3.68 7.18
N ALA A 82 9.22 -2.71 6.28
CA ALA A 82 10.34 -1.78 6.24
C ALA A 82 9.91 -0.41 5.71
N ALA A 83 10.57 0.63 6.21
CA ALA A 83 10.44 2.00 5.72
C ALA A 83 11.83 2.64 5.70
N ASP A 84 12.31 2.97 4.51
CA ASP A 84 13.66 3.49 4.31
C ASP A 84 13.61 4.92 3.79
N LYS A 85 14.59 5.73 4.20
CA LYS A 85 14.83 7.04 3.57
C LYS A 85 15.46 6.83 2.19
N GLY A 86 15.21 7.75 1.27
CA GLY A 86 15.88 7.81 -0.01
C GLY A 86 17.17 8.60 0.03
N LYS A 87 17.67 8.97 -1.15
CA LYS A 87 18.94 9.70 -1.29
C LYS A 87 18.85 11.13 -0.76
N ASN A 88 17.64 11.67 -0.65
CA ASN A 88 17.34 13.00 -0.14
C ASN A 88 16.04 12.97 0.70
N PRO A 89 15.69 14.05 1.41
CA PRO A 89 14.49 14.10 2.26
C PRO A 89 13.16 13.95 1.51
N ASP A 90 13.17 14.15 0.19
CA ASP A 90 11.99 14.12 -0.68
C ASP A 90 11.85 12.78 -1.42
N GLU A 91 12.64 11.78 -1.05
CA GLU A 91 12.52 10.40 -1.54
C GLU A 91 12.42 9.44 -0.35
N GLY A 92 11.53 8.46 -0.46
CA GLY A 92 11.37 7.44 0.57
C GLY A 92 10.83 6.15 0.00
N PHE A 93 10.96 5.08 0.78
CA PHE A 93 10.59 3.74 0.35
C PHE A 93 9.82 3.00 1.43
N VAL A 94 8.88 2.17 1.01
CA VAL A 94 8.09 1.33 1.91
C VAL A 94 8.04 -0.08 1.35
N SER A 95 8.47 -1.05 2.16
CA SER A 95 8.34 -2.46 1.82
C SER A 95 7.18 -3.08 2.58
N PHE A 96 6.27 -3.73 1.86
CA PHE A 96 5.04 -4.26 2.42
C PHE A 96 4.60 -5.58 1.77
N ILE A 97 3.65 -6.23 2.44
CA ILE A 97 2.90 -7.38 1.95
C ILE A 97 1.42 -7.01 1.98
N ALA A 98 0.75 -7.04 0.84
CA ALA A 98 -0.70 -6.90 0.75
C ALA A 98 -1.32 -8.23 0.33
N ARG A 99 -2.12 -8.84 1.22
CA ARG A 99 -2.78 -10.13 0.95
C ARG A 99 -4.12 -9.87 0.28
N TYR A 100 -4.43 -10.68 -0.72
CA TYR A 100 -5.69 -10.59 -1.45
C TYR A 100 -6.21 -11.98 -1.85
N ALA A 101 -7.47 -12.04 -2.20
CA ALA A 101 -8.07 -13.12 -2.95
C ALA A 101 -8.81 -12.54 -4.16
N ASP A 102 -8.72 -13.23 -5.29
CA ASP A 102 -9.53 -12.99 -6.48
C ASP A 102 -10.32 -14.26 -6.84
N ASP A 103 -11.13 -14.19 -7.90
CA ASP A 103 -12.04 -15.24 -8.36
C ASP A 103 -11.44 -16.66 -8.41
N ASN A 104 -10.12 -16.80 -8.52
CA ASN A 104 -9.49 -18.12 -8.64
C ASN A 104 -8.29 -18.36 -7.72
N ARG A 105 -7.72 -17.35 -7.03
CA ARG A 105 -6.49 -17.52 -6.22
C ARG A 105 -6.42 -16.57 -5.02
N SER A 106 -5.92 -17.09 -3.90
CA SER A 106 -5.36 -16.25 -2.84
C SER A 106 -3.90 -15.95 -3.15
N GLY A 107 -3.49 -14.70 -2.93
CA GLY A 107 -2.15 -14.22 -3.25
C GLY A 107 -1.63 -13.18 -2.27
N ALA A 108 -0.39 -12.77 -2.50
CA ALA A 108 0.21 -11.66 -1.78
C ALA A 108 1.05 -10.83 -2.74
N ILE A 109 0.82 -9.52 -2.73
CA ILE A 109 1.73 -8.54 -3.34
C ILE A 109 2.85 -8.31 -2.33
N ILE A 110 4.09 -8.51 -2.76
CA ILE A 110 5.28 -8.19 -1.97
C ILE A 110 6.07 -7.17 -2.75
N GLU A 111 6.13 -5.96 -2.22
CA GLU A 111 6.64 -4.82 -2.97
C GLU A 111 7.44 -3.90 -2.06
N ARG A 112 8.47 -3.29 -2.64
CA ARG A 112 9.15 -2.10 -2.14
C ARG A 112 8.77 -0.94 -3.05
N SER A 113 7.78 -0.16 -2.62
CA SER A 113 7.35 1.05 -3.32
C SER A 113 8.32 2.19 -3.07
N ARG A 114 8.50 3.04 -4.08
CA ARG A 114 9.19 4.31 -3.99
C ARG A 114 8.19 5.45 -3.99
N PHE A 115 8.48 6.46 -3.18
CA PHE A 115 7.68 7.66 -3.01
C PHE A 115 8.55 8.89 -3.19
N LEU A 116 7.96 9.91 -3.82
CA LEU A 116 8.56 11.23 -3.98
C LEU A 116 7.70 12.27 -3.27
N LYS A 117 8.34 13.28 -2.70
CA LYS A 117 7.68 14.41 -2.08
C LYS A 117 7.79 15.63 -2.98
N GLU A 118 6.67 16.25 -3.31
CA GLU A 118 6.62 17.52 -4.03
C GLU A 118 5.64 18.46 -3.33
N ASN A 119 6.06 19.71 -3.11
CA ASN A 119 5.23 20.74 -2.47
C ASN A 119 4.60 20.29 -1.13
N GLY A 120 5.35 19.53 -0.33
CA GLY A 120 4.89 19.03 0.96
C GLY A 120 4.08 17.73 0.92
N GLN A 121 3.67 17.26 -0.26
CA GLN A 121 2.85 16.06 -0.44
C GLN A 121 3.68 14.88 -0.96
N TRP A 122 3.49 13.71 -0.37
CA TRP A 122 4.05 12.46 -0.87
C TRP A 122 3.21 11.87 -2.00
N TYR A 123 3.88 11.23 -2.95
CA TYR A 123 3.29 10.56 -4.11
C TYR A 123 3.93 9.19 -4.31
N TYR A 124 3.11 8.19 -4.62
CA TYR A 124 3.60 6.90 -5.13
C TYR A 124 4.12 7.09 -6.56
N ILE A 125 5.22 6.44 -6.91
CA ILE A 125 5.85 6.61 -8.23
C ILE A 125 5.96 5.24 -8.95
N ASP A 126 6.62 4.27 -8.32
CA ASP A 126 6.88 2.93 -8.83
C ASP A 126 7.14 1.97 -7.65
N GLY A 127 7.17 0.67 -7.97
CA GLY A 127 7.44 -0.37 -7.00
C GLY A 127 8.27 -1.49 -7.62
N THR A 128 9.09 -2.12 -6.79
CA THR A 128 9.93 -3.26 -7.19
C THR A 128 9.69 -4.43 -6.24
N ARG A 129 9.91 -5.66 -6.71
CA ARG A 129 9.85 -6.82 -5.82
C ARG A 129 11.14 -6.89 -5.00
N PRO A 130 11.08 -6.83 -3.65
CA PRO A 130 12.27 -6.93 -2.84
C PRO A 130 12.86 -8.34 -2.90
N LEU A 131 14.18 -8.43 -2.82
CA LEU A 131 14.89 -9.70 -2.73
C LEU A 131 14.76 -10.26 -1.31
N ILE A 132 13.94 -11.30 -1.15
CA ILE A 132 13.78 -12.04 0.10
C ILE A 132 14.33 -13.44 -0.12
N GLY A 133 15.29 -13.85 0.71
CA GLY A 133 15.89 -15.18 0.62
C GLY A 133 14.82 -16.26 0.79
N ARG A 134 14.89 -17.29 -0.06
CA ARG A 134 13.90 -18.39 -0.09
C ARG A 134 13.68 -19.05 1.28
N ASN A 135 14.71 -19.09 2.12
CA ASN A 135 14.68 -19.69 3.46
C ASN A 135 14.57 -18.67 4.61
N ASP A 136 14.56 -17.36 4.32
CA ASP A 136 14.46 -16.32 5.33
C ASP A 136 13.10 -16.37 6.03
N PRO A 137 12.99 -15.86 7.27
CA PRO A 137 11.70 -15.64 7.90
C PRO A 137 10.79 -14.78 7.01
N CYS A 138 9.55 -15.21 6.83
CA CYS A 138 8.62 -14.49 5.98
C CYS A 138 8.26 -13.12 6.59
N PRO A 139 8.36 -12.01 5.85
CA PRO A 139 8.15 -10.66 6.41
C PRO A 139 6.70 -10.38 6.85
N CYS A 140 5.77 -11.29 6.57
CA CYS A 140 4.39 -11.17 7.04
C CYS A 140 4.21 -11.46 8.54
N GLY A 141 5.27 -11.83 9.26
CA GLY A 141 5.21 -12.16 10.68
C GLY A 141 4.66 -13.55 11.01
N SER A 142 4.45 -14.43 10.02
CA SER A 142 3.89 -15.77 10.25
C SER A 142 4.83 -16.76 10.96
N GLY A 143 6.11 -16.39 11.16
CA GLY A 143 7.16 -17.28 11.67
C GLY A 143 7.61 -18.38 10.69
N LYS A 144 6.95 -18.53 9.52
CA LYS A 144 7.33 -19.51 8.50
C LYS A 144 8.46 -19.01 7.61
N LYS A 145 9.22 -19.91 6.99
CA LYS A 145 10.15 -19.58 5.90
C LYS A 145 9.39 -19.00 4.71
N PHE A 146 10.00 -18.04 4.00
CA PHE A 146 9.37 -17.32 2.88
C PHE A 146 8.75 -18.26 1.83
N LYS A 147 9.48 -19.27 1.36
CA LYS A 147 8.99 -20.29 0.39
C LYS A 147 7.80 -21.13 0.86
N LYS A 148 7.50 -21.13 2.16
CA LYS A 148 6.39 -21.86 2.78
C LYS A 148 5.26 -20.91 3.23
N CYS A 149 5.32 -19.65 2.78
CA CYS A 149 4.35 -18.61 3.11
C CYS A 149 4.11 -17.71 1.89
N CYS A 150 4.46 -16.42 1.94
CA CYS A 150 4.18 -15.47 0.86
C CYS A 150 5.01 -15.66 -0.42
N GLY A 151 6.01 -16.56 -0.42
CA GLY A 151 6.80 -16.91 -1.59
C GLY A 151 6.29 -18.13 -2.36
N GLN A 152 5.07 -18.60 -2.06
CA GLN A 152 4.40 -19.68 -2.80
C GLN A 152 3.78 -19.15 -4.09
#